data_AF-A0A936SK40-F1
#
_entry.id   AF-A0A936SK40-F1
#
_cell.length_a   1.000
_cell.length_b   1.000
_cell.length_c   1.000
_cell.angle_alpha   90.00
_cell.angle_beta   90.00
_cell.angle_gamma   90.00
#
_symmetry.space_group_name_H-M   'P 1'
#
loop_
_entity.id
_entity.type
_entity.pdbx_description
1 polymer ?
#
loop_
_entity_poly.entity_id
_entity_poly.type
_entity_poly.pdbx_seq_one_letter_code
_entity_poly.pdbx_strand_id
1 'polypeptide(L)'
;MRYQKLVLAALAVALAGSCGALLGYTLGQRAAARPPAAAGATASTVSPALEILPGMSVERAFGALVLSIRVDQQFAQADIDARLAGRPLAQYTLTPAASTAVLNLANGDTTVSGSLAVQFSYPPGRSMLRGDFSVAQAGRAVPFAGTVVAWPAPAGLILARQVAWPTPELRIESDILLDPGSAVIVRLLTGSQTIATFTLSQDANSVIDSQSYAVGTVRVSPGMRIRLRPATPTQDGQLTLIGTFGSSDHPAVAYAGTIASWRYLAPWH
;
A
#
# COMPACT_ATOMS: atom_id res chain seq x y z
N MET A 1 32.05 -29.37 -47.54
CA MET A 1 32.55 -29.75 -46.19
C MET A 1 31.44 -29.43 -45.19
N ARG A 2 30.38 -30.24 -45.02
CA ARG A 2 30.23 -31.48 -44.22
C ARG A 2 30.93 -31.44 -42.86
N TYR A 3 30.16 -31.32 -41.77
CA TYR A 3 30.05 -32.34 -40.72
C TYR A 3 28.76 -32.15 -39.88
N GLN A 4 27.81 -33.06 -40.09
CA GLN A 4 26.78 -33.48 -39.13
C GLN A 4 27.42 -34.28 -38.01
N LYS A 5 26.81 -34.28 -36.81
CA LYS A 5 26.74 -35.48 -35.95
C LYS A 5 25.52 -35.42 -35.01
N LEU A 6 24.57 -36.32 -35.28
CA LEU A 6 23.55 -36.83 -34.37
C LEU A 6 24.21 -37.59 -33.20
N VAL A 7 23.54 -37.65 -32.04
CA VAL A 7 23.42 -38.88 -31.23
C VAL A 7 22.02 -38.96 -30.58
N LEU A 8 21.37 -40.09 -30.86
CA LEU A 8 20.12 -40.67 -30.31
C LEU A 8 20.44 -41.37 -28.97
N ALA A 9 19.61 -41.35 -27.93
CA ALA A 9 18.54 -42.33 -27.60
C ALA A 9 18.76 -42.91 -26.19
N ALA A 10 17.67 -43.07 -25.41
CA ALA A 10 17.30 -44.35 -24.80
C ALA A 10 15.97 -44.21 -24.02
N LEU A 11 15.01 -45.04 -24.45
CA LEU A 11 13.75 -45.37 -23.82
C LEU A 11 13.99 -46.51 -22.81
N ALA A 12 13.30 -46.54 -21.67
CA ALA A 12 13.09 -47.78 -20.91
C ALA A 12 11.71 -47.76 -20.24
N VAL A 13 10.93 -48.78 -20.60
CA VAL A 13 9.58 -49.12 -20.13
C VAL A 13 9.70 -50.13 -18.99
N ALA A 14 8.82 -50.04 -17.99
CA ALA A 14 8.44 -51.19 -17.18
C ALA A 14 6.96 -51.09 -16.76
N LEU A 15 6.22 -52.13 -17.10
CA LEU A 15 4.80 -52.39 -16.89
C LEU A 15 4.66 -53.71 -16.09
N ALA A 16 3.45 -53.92 -15.53
CA ALA A 16 2.94 -55.11 -14.83
C ALA A 16 3.40 -55.29 -13.36
N GLY A 17 2.59 -55.74 -12.41
CA GLY A 17 1.19 -56.20 -12.30
C GLY A 17 0.85 -56.15 -10.79
N SER A 18 -0.30 -56.53 -10.22
CA SER A 18 -1.29 -57.53 -10.60
C SER A 18 -2.53 -57.39 -9.70
N CYS A 19 -3.62 -57.97 -10.20
CA CYS A 19 -4.95 -58.13 -9.65
C CYS A 19 -5.04 -59.15 -8.48
N GLY A 20 -6.07 -59.08 -7.64
CA GLY A 20 -6.45 -60.16 -6.70
C GLY A 20 -7.51 -59.74 -5.69
N ALA A 21 -8.62 -60.48 -5.61
CA ALA A 21 -9.90 -60.05 -5.05
C ALA A 21 -10.38 -60.88 -3.83
N LEU A 22 -11.35 -60.30 -3.12
CA LEU A 22 -12.54 -60.90 -2.45
C LEU A 22 -12.47 -61.55 -1.04
N LEU A 23 -13.42 -61.02 -0.23
CA LEU A 23 -14.39 -61.63 0.70
C LEU A 23 -14.02 -61.99 2.16
N GLY A 24 -14.76 -61.34 3.06
CA GLY A 24 -14.98 -61.77 4.46
C GLY A 24 -16.03 -60.89 5.14
N TYR A 25 -17.29 -61.35 5.18
CA TYR A 25 -18.42 -60.80 5.92
C TYR A 25 -18.18 -60.80 7.44
N THR A 26 -18.74 -59.83 8.19
CA THR A 26 -19.61 -60.09 9.36
C THR A 26 -20.24 -58.81 9.96
N LEU A 27 -21.56 -58.94 10.18
CA LEU A 27 -22.49 -58.32 11.14
C LEU A 27 -22.18 -56.95 11.79
N GLY A 28 -23.01 -55.96 11.42
CA GLY A 28 -24.15 -55.53 12.25
C GLY A 28 -23.87 -54.96 13.65
N GLN A 29 -24.04 -53.65 13.80
CA GLN A 29 -24.72 -53.06 14.95
C GLN A 29 -25.17 -51.62 14.65
N ARG A 30 -26.50 -51.42 14.64
CA ARG A 30 -27.15 -50.11 14.71
C ARG A 30 -26.94 -49.55 16.12
N ALA A 31 -26.32 -48.39 16.23
CA ALA A 31 -26.48 -47.49 17.37
C ALA A 31 -27.01 -46.15 16.84
N ALA A 32 -28.17 -45.74 17.35
CA ALA A 32 -28.85 -44.51 16.98
C ALA A 32 -28.00 -43.30 17.37
N ALA A 33 -27.43 -42.61 16.38
CA ALA A 33 -26.75 -41.34 16.58
C ALA A 33 -27.80 -40.21 16.63
N ARG A 34 -27.90 -39.61 17.81
CA ARG A 34 -28.54 -38.32 18.12
C ARG A 34 -28.10 -37.26 17.08
N PRO A 35 -29.01 -36.52 16.42
CA PRO A 35 -28.58 -35.42 15.57
C PRO A 35 -27.92 -34.35 16.45
N PRO A 36 -26.72 -33.84 16.10
CA PRO A 36 -26.15 -32.69 16.78
C PRO A 36 -27.03 -31.47 16.49
N ALA A 37 -27.33 -30.73 17.56
CA ALA A 37 -28.04 -29.46 17.52
C ALA A 37 -27.39 -28.55 16.48
N ALA A 38 -28.21 -28.03 15.57
CA ALA A 38 -27.80 -26.99 14.63
C ALA A 38 -27.27 -25.80 15.45
N ALA A 39 -25.95 -25.63 15.45
CA ALA A 39 -25.35 -24.37 15.81
C ALA A 39 -25.91 -23.32 14.86
N GLY A 40 -26.71 -22.40 15.39
CA GLY A 40 -27.22 -21.26 14.66
C GLY A 40 -26.07 -20.42 14.15
N ALA A 41 -25.64 -20.67 12.91
CA ALA A 41 -24.92 -19.70 12.11
C ALA A 41 -25.90 -18.57 11.82
N THR A 42 -26.00 -17.60 12.73
CA THR A 42 -26.61 -16.31 12.42
C THR A 42 -25.78 -15.67 11.33
N ALA A 43 -26.40 -15.56 10.16
CA ALA A 43 -25.87 -15.01 8.94
C ALA A 43 -25.11 -13.70 9.20
N SER A 44 -23.85 -13.66 8.78
CA SER A 44 -23.13 -12.43 8.52
C SER A 44 -23.95 -11.59 7.55
N THR A 45 -24.54 -10.49 8.02
CA THR A 45 -25.11 -9.48 7.14
C THR A 45 -23.93 -8.78 6.48
N VAL A 46 -23.54 -9.28 5.29
CA VAL A 46 -22.61 -8.61 4.40
C VAL A 46 -23.29 -7.30 3.97
N SER A 47 -23.06 -6.23 4.73
CA SER A 47 -23.38 -4.90 4.24
C SER A 47 -22.55 -4.69 2.97
N PRO A 48 -23.17 -4.35 1.82
CA PRO A 48 -22.41 -4.10 0.62
C PRO A 48 -21.38 -3.00 0.89
N ALA A 49 -20.19 -3.14 0.31
CA ALA A 49 -19.15 -2.12 0.42
C ALA A 49 -19.72 -0.79 -0.06
N LEU A 50 -19.51 0.29 0.71
CA LEU A 50 -19.86 1.62 0.26
C LEU A 50 -18.76 2.09 -0.70
N GLU A 51 -19.18 2.42 -1.90
CA GLU A 51 -18.38 3.07 -2.93
C GLU A 51 -18.15 4.53 -2.56
N ILE A 52 -16.89 4.94 -2.45
CA ILE A 52 -16.53 6.34 -2.22
C ILE A 52 -15.50 6.80 -3.25
N LEU A 53 -15.42 8.12 -3.45
CA LEU A 53 -14.35 8.73 -4.23
C LEU A 53 -13.26 9.27 -3.29
N PRO A 54 -11.99 9.29 -3.73
CA PRO A 54 -10.95 9.99 -2.99
C PRO A 54 -11.35 11.43 -2.62
N GLY A 55 -11.05 11.84 -1.40
CA GLY A 55 -11.41 13.15 -0.82
C GLY A 55 -12.81 13.25 -0.24
N MET A 56 -13.66 12.25 -0.47
CA MET A 56 -14.94 12.16 0.24
C MET A 56 -14.72 11.68 1.67
N SER A 57 -15.53 12.22 2.58
CA SER A 57 -15.68 11.69 3.93
C SER A 57 -17.01 10.95 4.02
N VAL A 58 -17.01 9.75 4.60
CA VAL A 58 -18.21 8.96 4.82
C VAL A 58 -18.26 8.41 6.23
N GLU A 59 -19.48 8.25 6.75
CA GLU A 59 -19.71 7.61 8.03
C GLU A 59 -20.28 6.20 7.84
N ARG A 60 -19.80 5.26 8.64
CA ARG A 60 -20.28 3.88 8.69
C ARG A 60 -20.56 3.47 10.12
N ALA A 61 -21.80 3.05 10.38
CA ALA A 61 -22.24 2.59 11.69
C ALA A 61 -22.22 1.05 11.76
N PHE A 62 -21.73 0.54 12.88
CA PHE A 62 -21.64 -0.89 13.23
C PHE A 62 -22.11 -1.05 14.68
N GLY A 63 -23.43 -1.10 14.89
CA GLY A 63 -24.01 -1.01 16.23
C GLY A 63 -23.68 0.35 16.87
N ALA A 64 -23.05 0.34 18.05
CA ALA A 64 -22.66 1.55 18.76
C ALA A 64 -21.35 2.20 18.26
N LEU A 65 -20.60 1.53 17.37
CA LEU A 65 -19.41 2.07 16.73
C LEU A 65 -19.79 2.85 15.48
N VAL A 66 -19.27 4.06 15.34
CA VAL A 66 -19.32 4.86 14.11
C VAL A 66 -17.90 5.16 13.68
N LEU A 67 -17.57 4.78 12.44
CA LEU A 67 -16.31 5.10 11.78
C LEU A 67 -16.56 6.24 10.80
N SER A 68 -15.85 7.35 10.97
CA SER A 68 -15.83 8.45 10.00
C SER A 68 -14.55 8.31 9.19
N ILE A 69 -14.66 8.05 7.90
CA ILE A 69 -13.56 7.62 7.04
C ILE A 69 -13.33 8.69 6.00
N ARG A 70 -12.08 9.13 5.85
CA ARG A 70 -11.64 10.07 4.83
C ARG A 70 -10.45 9.49 4.10
N VAL A 71 -10.56 9.35 2.79
CA VAL A 71 -9.45 8.93 1.93
C VAL A 71 -8.83 10.18 1.32
N ASP A 72 -7.51 10.30 1.36
CA ASP A 72 -6.82 11.43 0.75
C ASP A 72 -6.85 11.33 -0.79
N GLN A 73 -6.91 12.48 -1.47
CA GLN A 73 -6.95 12.53 -2.94
C GLN A 73 -5.58 12.41 -3.60
N GLN A 74 -4.54 12.86 -2.88
CA GLN A 74 -3.19 13.00 -3.40
C GLN A 74 -2.26 11.96 -2.79
N PHE A 75 -2.44 11.65 -1.51
CA PHE A 75 -1.58 10.73 -0.75
C PHE A 75 -2.26 9.36 -0.61
N ALA A 76 -1.44 8.31 -0.56
CA ALA A 76 -1.88 6.97 -0.20
C ALA A 76 -2.16 6.91 1.31
N GLN A 77 -3.22 7.58 1.75
CA GLN A 77 -3.58 7.75 3.15
C GLN A 77 -5.10 7.66 3.35
N ALA A 78 -5.50 7.02 4.44
CA ALA A 78 -6.88 6.96 4.90
C ALA A 78 -6.92 7.31 6.39
N ASP A 79 -7.65 8.35 6.72
CA ASP A 79 -7.88 8.80 8.09
C ASP A 79 -9.24 8.27 8.58
N ILE A 80 -9.26 7.76 9.80
CA ILE A 80 -10.40 7.08 10.40
C ILE A 80 -10.61 7.61 11.81
N ASP A 81 -11.73 8.28 12.03
CA ASP A 81 -12.18 8.72 13.34
C ASP A 81 -13.22 7.74 13.90
N ALA A 82 -12.87 7.08 15.00
CA ALA A 82 -13.72 6.12 15.68
C ALA A 82 -14.48 6.77 16.85
N ARG A 83 -15.81 6.72 16.76
CA ARG A 83 -16.73 7.13 17.83
C ARG A 83 -17.46 5.91 18.38
N LEU A 84 -17.55 5.80 19.70
CA LEU A 84 -18.26 4.73 20.39
C LEU A 84 -19.35 5.32 21.29
N ALA A 85 -20.60 4.93 21.05
CA ALA A 85 -21.77 5.48 21.72
C ALA A 85 -21.80 7.03 21.67
N GLY A 86 -21.50 7.59 20.50
CA GLY A 86 -21.49 9.04 20.26
C GLY A 86 -20.23 9.80 20.72
N ARG A 87 -19.31 9.14 21.44
CA ARG A 87 -18.08 9.78 21.94
C ARG A 87 -16.87 9.46 21.06
N PRO A 88 -16.07 10.44 20.62
CA PRO A 88 -14.81 10.18 19.93
C PRO A 88 -13.81 9.55 20.89
N LEU A 89 -13.22 8.42 20.48
CA LEU A 89 -12.26 7.67 21.32
C LEU A 89 -10.89 7.51 20.66
N ALA A 90 -10.83 7.40 19.34
CA ALA A 90 -9.58 7.19 18.63
C ALA A 90 -9.60 7.78 17.22
N GLN A 91 -8.42 8.16 16.76
CA GLN A 91 -8.15 8.56 15.39
C GLN A 91 -7.01 7.67 14.87
N TYR A 92 -7.16 7.17 13.66
CA TYR A 92 -6.17 6.33 13.00
C TYR A 92 -5.82 6.91 11.64
N THR A 93 -4.54 6.90 11.29
CA THR A 93 -4.06 7.22 9.95
C THR A 93 -3.41 5.96 9.39
N LEU A 94 -4.03 5.39 8.36
CA LEU A 94 -3.54 4.19 7.69
C LEU A 94 -2.84 4.55 6.38
N THR A 95 -1.68 3.95 6.15
CA THR A 95 -0.85 4.14 4.95
C THR A 95 -0.36 2.79 4.44
N PRO A 96 0.21 2.67 3.22
CA PRO A 96 0.81 1.41 2.79
C PRO A 96 1.90 0.86 3.73
N ALA A 97 2.63 1.73 4.44
CA ALA A 97 3.65 1.33 5.40
C ALA A 97 3.09 0.99 6.80
N ALA A 98 1.94 1.55 7.15
CA ALA A 98 1.21 1.31 8.39
C ALA A 98 -0.26 0.99 8.04
N SER A 99 -0.47 -0.19 7.47
CA SER A 99 -1.73 -0.53 6.80
C SER A 99 -2.80 -1.09 7.73
N THR A 100 -2.48 -1.37 8.99
CA THR A 100 -3.41 -1.94 9.96
C THR A 100 -3.50 -1.08 11.22
N ALA A 101 -4.70 -1.02 11.80
CA ALA A 101 -4.97 -0.42 13.10
C ALA A 101 -5.65 -1.46 13.99
N VAL A 102 -5.20 -1.57 15.23
CA VAL A 102 -5.87 -2.37 16.25
C VAL A 102 -6.97 -1.54 16.90
N LEU A 103 -8.19 -2.07 16.87
CA LEU A 103 -9.31 -1.53 17.61
C LEU A 103 -9.34 -2.19 18.99
N ASN A 104 -9.13 -1.39 20.03
CA ASN A 104 -9.35 -1.79 21.42
C ASN A 104 -9.92 -0.58 22.16
N LEU A 105 -11.23 -0.39 22.01
CA LEU A 105 -11.94 0.80 22.48
C LEU A 105 -12.97 0.39 23.52
N ALA A 106 -13.17 1.22 24.54
CA ALA A 106 -14.18 1.00 25.57
C ALA A 106 -14.81 2.32 26.00
N ASN A 107 -16.13 2.31 26.19
CA ASN A 107 -16.90 3.42 26.75
C ASN A 107 -18.11 2.87 27.50
N GLY A 108 -18.03 2.85 28.84
CA GLY A 108 -19.04 2.20 29.69
C GLY A 108 -19.19 0.71 29.35
N ASP A 109 -20.44 0.27 29.17
CA ASP A 109 -20.78 -1.13 28.84
C ASP A 109 -20.62 -1.47 27.35
N THR A 110 -19.99 -0.58 26.59
CA THR A 110 -19.73 -0.76 25.15
C THR A 110 -18.24 -0.93 24.91
N THR A 111 -17.85 -2.00 24.22
CA THR A 111 -16.45 -2.26 23.84
C THR A 111 -16.33 -2.64 22.37
N VAL A 112 -15.16 -2.37 21.79
CA VAL A 112 -14.80 -2.79 20.43
C VAL A 112 -13.42 -3.43 20.50
N SER A 113 -13.30 -4.63 19.94
CA SER A 113 -12.02 -5.35 19.82
C SER A 113 -11.86 -5.91 18.41
N GLY A 114 -10.68 -5.71 17.80
CA GLY A 114 -10.37 -6.27 16.48
C GLY A 114 -9.36 -5.42 15.72
N SER A 115 -9.51 -5.35 14.40
CA SER A 115 -8.62 -4.56 13.54
C SER A 115 -9.32 -3.96 12.33
N LEU A 116 -8.70 -2.90 11.82
CA LEU A 116 -8.95 -2.32 10.50
C LEU A 116 -7.70 -2.51 9.65
N ALA A 117 -7.88 -2.77 8.36
CA ALA A 117 -6.80 -2.94 7.41
C ALA A 117 -7.11 -2.18 6.11
N VAL A 118 -6.21 -1.32 5.67
CA VAL A 118 -6.30 -0.64 4.37
C VAL A 118 -5.42 -1.32 3.34
N GLN A 119 -5.96 -1.45 2.14
CA GLN A 119 -5.22 -1.88 0.97
C GLN A 119 -5.32 -0.77 -0.08
N PHE A 120 -4.20 -0.13 -0.39
CA PHE A 120 -4.09 0.77 -1.53
C PHE A 120 -3.68 -0.02 -2.76
N SER A 121 -4.33 0.25 -3.88
CA SER A 121 -4.06 -0.38 -5.18
C SER A 121 -3.67 0.68 -6.21
N TYR A 122 -3.39 0.24 -7.43
CA TYR A 122 -3.05 1.07 -8.59
C TYR A 122 -4.15 0.95 -9.64
N PRO A 123 -4.40 1.96 -10.50
CA PRO A 123 -5.34 1.82 -11.61
C PRO A 123 -5.00 0.61 -12.50
N PRO A 124 -6.00 -0.14 -13.02
CA PRO A 124 -7.45 0.04 -12.87
C PRO A 124 -8.05 -0.63 -11.61
N GLY A 125 -7.20 -1.06 -10.68
CA GLY A 125 -7.60 -1.74 -9.45
C GLY A 125 -8.38 -0.86 -8.47
N ARG A 126 -8.75 -1.47 -7.35
CA ARG A 126 -9.57 -0.85 -6.31
C ARG A 126 -8.83 -0.89 -4.99
N SER A 127 -8.88 0.23 -4.29
CA SER A 127 -8.42 0.32 -2.91
C SER A 127 -9.59 0.06 -1.97
N MET A 128 -9.31 -0.42 -0.77
CA MET A 128 -10.36 -0.76 0.19
C MET A 128 -9.89 -0.69 1.63
N LEU A 129 -10.84 -0.38 2.52
CA LEU A 129 -10.71 -0.52 3.96
C LEU A 129 -11.52 -1.74 4.38
N ARG A 130 -10.89 -2.70 5.05
CA ARG A 130 -11.50 -3.89 5.63
C ARG A 130 -11.52 -3.77 7.14
N GLY A 131 -12.52 -4.41 7.74
CA GLY A 131 -12.63 -4.55 9.18
C GLY A 131 -12.83 -6.00 9.55
N ASP A 132 -12.20 -6.39 10.65
CA ASP A 132 -12.43 -7.65 11.36
C ASP A 132 -12.46 -7.32 12.86
N PHE A 133 -13.65 -7.06 13.38
CA PHE A 133 -13.84 -6.59 14.74
C PHE A 133 -15.19 -7.00 15.32
N SER A 134 -15.28 -7.00 16.64
CA SER A 134 -16.52 -7.25 17.36
C SER A 134 -16.90 -6.04 18.20
N VAL A 135 -18.17 -5.65 18.13
CA VAL A 135 -18.74 -4.58 18.97
C VAL A 135 -19.62 -5.24 20.01
N ALA A 136 -19.26 -5.10 21.29
CA ALA A 136 -20.05 -5.60 22.40
C ALA A 136 -20.80 -4.46 23.08
N GLN A 137 -22.08 -4.65 23.36
CA GLN A 137 -22.91 -3.71 24.12
C GLN A 137 -23.88 -4.50 25.00
N ALA A 138 -23.94 -4.17 26.29
CA ALA A 138 -24.88 -4.79 27.24
C ALA A 138 -24.87 -6.33 27.20
N GLY A 139 -23.67 -6.92 27.12
CA GLY A 139 -23.48 -8.38 27.10
C GLY A 139 -23.72 -9.06 25.75
N ARG A 140 -24.08 -8.32 24.70
CA ARG A 140 -24.23 -8.86 23.34
C ARG A 140 -23.07 -8.40 22.45
N ALA A 141 -22.34 -9.34 21.88
CA ALA A 141 -21.30 -9.09 20.89
C ALA A 141 -21.85 -9.26 19.47
N VAL A 142 -21.56 -8.31 18.59
CA VAL A 142 -21.88 -8.35 17.16
C VAL A 142 -20.57 -8.33 16.37
N PRO A 143 -20.16 -9.45 15.76
CA PRO A 143 -18.97 -9.48 14.94
C PRO A 143 -19.24 -8.84 13.57
N PHE A 144 -18.22 -8.19 13.03
CA PHE A 144 -18.15 -7.69 11.67
C PHE A 144 -16.85 -8.17 11.03
N ALA A 145 -16.97 -8.81 9.86
CA ALA A 145 -15.85 -9.16 9.03
C ALA A 145 -16.20 -8.83 7.57
N GLY A 146 -15.41 -7.96 6.94
CA GLY A 146 -15.61 -7.62 5.54
C GLY A 146 -15.12 -6.23 5.15
N THR A 147 -15.54 -5.79 3.97
CA THR A 147 -15.19 -4.47 3.43
C THR A 147 -16.03 -3.39 4.10
N VAL A 148 -15.35 -2.45 4.76
CA VAL A 148 -15.96 -1.25 5.32
C VAL A 148 -16.26 -0.28 4.16
N VAL A 149 -15.27 0.12 3.38
CA VAL A 149 -15.45 0.98 2.20
C VAL A 149 -14.48 0.56 1.09
N ALA A 150 -14.82 0.87 -0.15
CA ALA A 150 -13.92 0.69 -1.29
C ALA A 150 -13.98 1.89 -2.23
N TRP A 151 -12.89 2.13 -2.95
CA TRP A 151 -12.78 3.25 -3.89
C TRP A 151 -11.91 2.88 -5.09
N PRO A 152 -12.11 3.53 -6.25
CA PRO A 152 -11.20 3.42 -7.38
C PRO A 152 -9.79 3.89 -6.98
N ALA A 153 -8.75 3.14 -7.34
CA ALA A 153 -7.39 3.60 -7.16
C ALA A 153 -7.10 4.79 -8.09
N PRO A 154 -6.78 5.99 -7.59
CA PRO A 154 -6.40 7.09 -8.45
C PRO A 154 -4.99 6.88 -9.02
N ALA A 155 -4.75 7.45 -10.19
CA ALA A 155 -3.41 7.46 -10.78
C ALA A 155 -2.50 8.44 -10.01
N GLY A 156 -1.23 8.07 -9.83
CA GLY A 156 -0.22 8.95 -9.26
C GLY A 156 -0.42 9.27 -7.77
N LEU A 157 -0.96 8.33 -6.98
CA LEU A 157 -0.97 8.46 -5.53
C LEU A 157 0.44 8.66 -5.00
N ILE A 158 0.63 9.63 -4.11
CA ILE A 158 1.90 9.90 -3.46
C ILE A 158 2.00 9.02 -2.22
N LEU A 159 2.99 8.13 -2.21
CA LEU A 159 3.35 7.35 -1.04
C LEU A 159 3.97 8.25 0.04
N ALA A 160 4.92 9.09 -0.38
CA ALA A 160 5.61 10.01 0.50
C ALA A 160 6.12 11.22 -0.29
N ARG A 161 6.05 12.39 0.34
CA ARG A 161 6.69 13.63 -0.13
C ARG A 161 7.86 13.95 0.78
N GLN A 162 9.03 14.18 0.19
CA GLN A 162 10.23 14.58 0.92
C GLN A 162 10.78 15.89 0.35
N VAL A 163 11.35 16.71 1.21
CA VAL A 163 11.82 18.05 0.87
C VAL A 163 13.27 18.19 1.28
N ALA A 164 14.11 18.62 0.35
CA ALA A 164 15.49 19.00 0.58
C ALA A 164 15.71 20.47 0.23
N TRP A 165 16.61 21.13 0.96
CA TRP A 165 16.94 22.55 0.77
C TRP A 165 18.44 22.71 0.53
N PRO A 166 18.92 22.60 -0.72
CA PRO A 166 20.34 22.82 -1.02
C PRO A 166 20.80 24.25 -0.73
N THR A 167 19.91 25.23 -0.88
CA THR A 167 20.10 26.63 -0.45
C THR A 167 18.81 27.13 0.21
N PRO A 168 18.83 28.26 0.94
CA PRO A 168 17.62 28.82 1.55
C PRO A 168 16.52 29.19 0.54
N GLU A 169 16.89 29.53 -0.69
CA GLU A 169 15.95 29.93 -1.75
C GLU A 169 15.53 28.80 -2.69
N LEU A 170 16.20 27.64 -2.62
CA LEU A 170 15.96 26.49 -3.50
C LEU A 170 15.42 25.30 -2.71
N ARG A 171 14.18 24.93 -3.02
CA ARG A 171 13.51 23.75 -2.51
C ARG A 171 13.53 22.64 -3.55
N ILE A 172 13.79 21.41 -3.12
CA ILE A 172 13.64 20.22 -3.95
C ILE A 172 12.58 19.35 -3.31
N GLU A 173 11.46 19.18 -4.01
CA GLU A 173 10.38 18.29 -3.60
C GLU A 173 10.45 16.99 -4.37
N SER A 174 10.42 15.88 -3.65
CA SER A 174 10.41 14.52 -4.22
C SER A 174 9.12 13.83 -3.83
N ASP A 175 8.27 13.56 -4.82
CA ASP A 175 7.06 12.76 -4.67
C ASP A 175 7.36 11.32 -5.08
N ILE A 176 7.37 10.42 -4.10
CA ILE A 176 7.48 8.99 -4.33
C ILE A 176 6.08 8.48 -4.64
N LEU A 177 5.88 7.94 -5.83
CA LEU A 177 4.55 7.48 -6.24
C LEU A 177 4.32 6.04 -5.78
N LEU A 178 3.09 5.79 -5.36
CA LEU A 178 2.54 4.46 -5.26
C LEU A 178 2.13 4.06 -6.69
N ASP A 179 3.07 3.47 -7.43
CA ASP A 179 2.83 2.85 -8.73
C ASP A 179 3.67 1.57 -8.96
N PRO A 180 3.36 0.75 -9.99
CA PRO A 180 4.12 -0.46 -10.28
C PRO A 180 5.57 -0.21 -10.73
N GLY A 181 5.86 0.97 -11.28
CA GLY A 181 7.18 1.35 -11.80
C GLY A 181 8.10 1.99 -10.77
N SER A 182 7.64 2.13 -9.52
CA SER A 182 8.28 2.90 -8.45
C SER A 182 8.72 4.28 -8.93
N ALA A 183 7.83 5.01 -9.62
CA ALA A 183 8.20 6.30 -10.16
C ALA A 183 8.35 7.36 -9.06
N VAL A 184 9.24 8.31 -9.31
CA VAL A 184 9.49 9.46 -8.44
C VAL A 184 9.46 10.72 -9.29
N ILE A 185 8.68 11.71 -8.85
CA ILE A 185 8.65 13.04 -9.45
C ILE A 185 9.49 13.97 -8.59
N VAL A 186 10.48 14.61 -9.19
CA VAL A 186 11.37 15.56 -8.54
C VAL A 186 11.10 16.95 -9.09
N ARG A 187 10.82 17.91 -8.23
CA ARG A 187 10.58 19.30 -8.61
C ARG A 187 11.59 20.19 -7.92
N LEU A 188 12.27 21.03 -8.71
CA LEU A 188 13.09 22.11 -8.20
C LEU A 188 12.22 23.37 -8.15
N LEU A 189 12.14 24.00 -6.99
CA LEU A 189 11.29 25.16 -6.77
C LEU A 189 12.06 26.29 -6.09
N THR A 190 11.70 27.53 -6.44
CA THR A 190 12.09 28.72 -5.68
C THR A 190 10.84 29.51 -5.32
N GLY A 191 10.63 29.72 -4.02
CA GLY A 191 9.33 30.16 -3.51
C GLY A 191 8.20 29.24 -3.99
N SER A 192 7.27 29.78 -4.77
CA SER A 192 6.15 29.04 -5.39
C SER A 192 6.37 28.69 -6.87
N GLN A 193 7.53 29.01 -7.46
CA GLN A 193 7.80 28.78 -8.87
C GLN A 193 8.56 27.47 -9.08
N THR A 194 8.06 26.63 -9.99
CA THR A 194 8.78 25.43 -10.44
C THR A 194 9.82 25.82 -11.49
N ILE A 195 11.08 25.51 -11.21
CA ILE A 195 12.22 25.73 -12.11
C ILE A 195 12.30 24.59 -13.12
N ALA A 196 12.27 23.36 -12.61
CA ALA A 196 12.39 22.15 -13.41
C ALA A 196 11.63 20.99 -12.75
N THR A 197 11.18 20.04 -13.55
CA THR A 197 10.54 18.80 -13.10
C THR A 197 11.16 17.61 -13.82
N PHE A 198 11.48 16.58 -13.05
CA PHE A 198 12.06 15.33 -13.54
C PHE A 198 11.20 14.17 -13.08
N THR A 199 11.01 13.18 -13.95
CA THR A 199 10.36 11.93 -13.59
C THR A 199 11.37 10.82 -13.77
N LEU A 200 11.60 10.05 -12.71
CA LEU A 200 12.46 8.87 -12.72
C LEU A 200 11.60 7.65 -12.44
N SER A 201 11.95 6.52 -13.03
CA SER A 201 11.31 5.22 -12.79
C SER A 201 12.34 4.10 -12.75
N GLN A 202 11.93 2.88 -12.44
CA GLN A 202 12.83 1.73 -12.47
C GLN A 202 13.53 1.56 -13.83
N ASP A 203 12.83 1.83 -14.93
CA ASP A 203 13.35 1.68 -16.30
C ASP A 203 14.15 2.92 -16.78
N ALA A 204 13.90 4.09 -16.18
CA ALA A 204 14.58 5.35 -16.46
C ALA A 204 15.05 5.96 -15.13
N ASN A 205 16.06 5.33 -14.53
CA ASN A 205 16.44 5.58 -13.14
C ASN A 205 17.54 6.63 -12.97
N SER A 206 17.92 7.35 -14.02
CA SER A 206 18.87 8.45 -13.90
C SER A 206 18.62 9.51 -14.94
N VAL A 207 18.89 10.75 -14.57
CA VAL A 207 18.83 11.93 -15.43
C VAL A 207 20.11 12.72 -15.22
N ILE A 208 20.73 13.13 -16.33
CA ILE A 208 21.76 14.15 -16.34
C ILE A 208 21.16 15.34 -17.08
N ASP A 209 20.96 16.42 -16.34
CA ASP A 209 20.45 17.65 -16.91
C ASP A 209 21.61 18.57 -17.27
N SER A 210 21.76 18.84 -18.56
CA SER A 210 22.80 19.71 -19.11
C SER A 210 22.39 21.18 -19.16
N GLN A 211 21.17 21.53 -18.73
CA GLN A 211 20.67 22.89 -18.76
C GLN A 211 21.13 23.67 -17.53
N SER A 212 21.37 24.97 -17.72
CA SER A 212 21.51 25.91 -16.61
C SER A 212 20.18 26.61 -16.36
N TYR A 213 19.80 26.80 -15.10
CA TYR A 213 18.60 27.55 -14.75
C TYR A 213 18.93 28.85 -14.01
N ALA A 214 18.15 29.87 -14.32
CA ALA A 214 18.23 31.19 -13.72
C ALA A 214 16.81 31.72 -13.49
N VAL A 215 16.29 31.58 -12.27
CA VAL A 215 14.93 32.00 -11.91
C VAL A 215 15.01 32.89 -10.68
N GLY A 216 14.61 34.16 -10.83
CA GLY A 216 14.84 35.18 -9.81
C GLY A 216 16.32 35.25 -9.43
N THR A 217 16.58 35.10 -8.13
CA THR A 217 17.93 35.09 -7.55
C THR A 217 18.61 33.74 -7.68
N VAL A 218 17.87 32.65 -7.86
CA VAL A 218 18.41 31.28 -7.88
C VAL A 218 19.12 30.98 -9.20
N ARG A 219 20.25 30.27 -9.08
CA ARG A 219 21.06 29.77 -10.18
C ARG A 219 21.35 28.28 -9.97
N VAL A 220 21.08 27.48 -11.00
CA VAL A 220 21.42 26.05 -11.05
C VAL A 220 22.43 25.86 -12.17
N SER A 221 23.60 25.33 -11.83
CA SER A 221 24.65 25.05 -12.81
C SER A 221 24.25 23.85 -13.69
N PRO A 222 24.70 23.82 -14.96
CA PRO A 222 24.49 22.68 -15.82
C PRO A 222 25.24 21.44 -15.32
N GLY A 223 24.77 20.26 -15.71
CA GLY A 223 25.37 18.97 -15.36
C GLY A 223 24.84 18.37 -14.05
N MET A 224 23.69 18.84 -13.56
CA MET A 224 22.99 18.25 -12.43
C MET A 224 22.63 16.79 -12.73
N ARG A 225 22.81 15.91 -11.74
CA ARG A 225 22.54 14.47 -11.87
C ARG A 225 21.57 14.04 -10.79
N ILE A 226 20.50 13.39 -11.22
CA ILE A 226 19.53 12.76 -10.33
C ILE A 226 19.58 11.26 -10.60
N ARG A 227 19.68 10.45 -9.55
CA ARG A 227 19.70 9.00 -9.67
C ARG A 227 18.73 8.38 -8.69
N LEU A 228 17.86 7.54 -9.23
CA LEU A 228 16.95 6.68 -8.52
C LEU A 228 17.60 5.30 -8.34
N ARG A 229 17.60 4.82 -7.10
CA ARG A 229 17.78 3.41 -6.77
C ARG A 229 16.45 2.89 -6.24
N PRO A 230 15.74 2.02 -6.99
CA PRO A 230 14.45 1.47 -6.54
C PRO A 230 14.58 0.66 -5.26
N ALA A 231 13.51 0.66 -4.46
CA ALA A 231 13.41 -0.17 -3.26
C ALA A 231 13.23 -1.66 -3.63
N THR A 232 13.83 -2.56 -2.86
CA THR A 232 13.66 -4.02 -3.01
C THR A 232 13.49 -4.66 -1.64
N PRO A 233 13.07 -5.93 -1.52
CA PRO A 233 12.93 -6.60 -0.21
C PRO A 233 14.18 -6.53 0.68
N THR A 234 15.37 -6.34 0.09
CA THR A 234 16.65 -6.30 0.79
C THR A 234 17.28 -4.90 0.83
N GLN A 235 16.69 -3.89 0.20
CA GLN A 235 17.27 -2.54 0.17
C GLN A 235 16.19 -1.44 0.15
N ASP A 236 16.48 -0.34 0.87
CA ASP A 236 15.66 0.86 0.79
C ASP A 236 15.83 1.56 -0.57
N GLY A 237 14.73 2.12 -1.05
CA GLY A 237 14.70 3.01 -2.19
C GLY A 237 15.37 4.33 -1.84
N GLN A 238 16.13 4.88 -2.78
CA GLN A 238 16.87 6.12 -2.59
C GLN A 238 16.86 6.97 -3.84
N LEU A 239 16.75 8.27 -3.65
CA LEU A 239 16.92 9.29 -4.67
C LEU A 239 18.11 10.16 -4.29
N THR A 240 19.13 10.17 -5.12
CA THR A 240 20.32 10.98 -4.92
C THR A 240 20.42 12.10 -5.94
N LEU A 241 20.98 13.22 -5.49
CA LEU A 241 21.19 14.42 -6.27
C LEU A 241 22.64 14.86 -6.14
N ILE A 242 23.23 15.21 -7.28
CA ILE A 242 24.53 15.86 -7.37
C ILE A 242 24.38 17.08 -8.27
N GLY A 243 24.77 18.26 -7.81
CA GLY A 243 24.66 19.49 -8.58
C GLY A 243 25.30 20.68 -7.87
N THR A 244 25.33 21.83 -8.54
CA THR A 244 25.83 23.08 -7.95
C THR A 244 24.72 24.12 -8.01
N PHE A 245 24.44 24.73 -6.86
CA PHE A 245 23.31 25.63 -6.64
C PHE A 245 23.80 26.91 -5.99
N GLY A 246 23.31 28.06 -6.43
CA GLY A 246 23.61 29.34 -5.80
C GLY A 246 22.44 30.30 -5.88
N SER A 247 22.57 31.45 -5.24
CA SER A 247 21.64 32.57 -5.42
C SER A 247 22.38 33.91 -5.49
N SER A 248 21.67 35.02 -5.65
CA SER A 248 22.32 36.36 -5.57
C SER A 248 22.89 36.63 -4.18
N ASP A 249 22.27 36.05 -3.16
CA ASP A 249 22.54 36.34 -1.75
C ASP A 249 23.42 35.26 -1.11
N HIS A 250 23.60 34.12 -1.78
CA HIS A 250 24.42 33.00 -1.32
C HIS A 250 25.35 32.49 -2.43
N PRO A 251 26.64 32.25 -2.11
CA PRO A 251 27.60 31.72 -3.08
C PRO A 251 27.16 30.34 -3.60
N ALA A 252 27.67 29.97 -4.78
CA ALA A 252 27.39 28.65 -5.34
C ALA A 252 27.98 27.54 -4.46
N VAL A 253 27.14 26.58 -4.07
CA VAL A 253 27.49 25.42 -3.25
C VAL A 253 27.28 24.14 -4.07
N ALA A 254 28.27 23.26 -4.04
CA ALA A 254 28.13 21.90 -4.54
C ALA A 254 27.32 21.08 -3.54
N TYR A 255 26.26 20.44 -4.02
CA TYR A 255 25.45 19.49 -3.27
C TYR A 255 25.68 18.09 -3.81
N ALA A 256 25.89 17.14 -2.90
CA ALA A 256 25.95 15.72 -3.22
C ALA A 256 25.33 14.95 -2.06
N GLY A 257 24.16 14.34 -2.26
CA GLY A 257 23.47 13.66 -1.17
C GLY A 257 22.18 12.98 -1.58
N THR A 258 21.60 12.27 -0.61
CA THR A 258 20.27 11.66 -0.71
C THR A 258 19.21 12.73 -0.42
N ILE A 259 18.31 12.95 -1.38
CA ILE A 259 17.19 13.89 -1.26
C ILE A 259 15.87 13.18 -0.93
N ALA A 260 15.78 11.87 -1.15
CA ALA A 260 14.68 11.07 -0.64
C ALA A 260 15.07 9.61 -0.37
N SER A 261 14.42 8.97 0.61
CA SER A 261 14.55 7.53 0.86
C SER A 261 13.25 6.90 1.38
N TRP A 262 12.95 5.66 0.99
CA TRP A 262 11.75 4.96 1.43
C TRP A 262 11.99 3.45 1.53
N ARG A 263 11.19 2.80 2.36
CA ARG A 263 11.22 1.35 2.52
C ARG A 263 10.53 0.66 1.36
N TYR A 264 10.96 -0.56 1.08
CA TYR A 264 10.23 -1.45 0.19
C TYR A 264 8.86 -1.78 0.76
N LEU A 265 7.84 -1.63 -0.08
CA LEU A 265 6.48 -2.08 0.20
C LEU A 265 6.26 -3.37 -0.56
N ALA A 266 5.99 -4.45 0.17
CA ALA A 266 5.65 -5.71 -0.47
C ALA A 266 4.37 -5.53 -1.32
N PRO A 267 4.35 -6.06 -2.56
CA PRO A 267 3.12 -6.12 -3.32
C PRO A 267 2.10 -6.96 -2.54
N TRP A 268 0.88 -6.44 -2.43
CA TRP A 268 -0.23 -7.15 -1.80
C TRP A 268 -0.70 -8.28 -2.72
N HIS A 269 -0.68 -9.52 -2.24
CA HIS A 269 -1.22 -10.70 -2.91
C HIS A 269 -2.71 -10.90 -2.62
#